data_AF-A0A1I2I3V9-F1
#
_entry.id   AF-A0A1I2I3V9-F1
#
_cell.length_a   1.000
_cell.length_b   1.000
_cell.length_c   1.000
_cell.angle_alpha   90.00
_cell.angle_beta   90.00
_cell.angle_gamma   90.00
#
_symmetry.space_group_name_H-M   'P 1'
#
loop_
_entity.id
_entity.type
_entity.pdbx_description
1 polymer ?
#
loop_
_entity_poly.entity_id
_entity_poly.type
_entity_poly.pdbx_seq_one_letter_code
_entity_poly.pdbx_strand_id
1 'polypeptide(L)' 'MIDELTLIGQNDSLKKQTIEAMKKYNLLSNDVIILVDCKNNQINYVACYDPDFKGFYEDENINLISDGLVFDKYFP' A
#
# COMPACT_ATOMS: atom_id res chain seq x y z
N MET A 1 4.87 -10.97 -18.29
CA MET A 1 3.51 -10.60 -18.72
C MET A 1 2.81 -10.20 -17.43
N ILE A 2 2.49 -8.93 -17.24
CA ILE A 2 1.68 -8.52 -16.08
C ILE A 2 0.27 -8.96 -16.46
N ASP A 3 -0.27 -9.94 -15.74
CA ASP A 3 -1.65 -10.38 -15.90
C ASP A 3 -2.63 -9.23 -15.67
N GLU A 4 -3.89 -9.42 -16.07
CA GLU A 4 -4.95 -8.39 -16.04
C GLU A 4 -4.93 -7.51 -14.78
N LEU A 5 -4.88 -6.19 -14.99
CA LEU A 5 -5.00 -5.21 -13.92
C LEU A 5 -6.39 -5.31 -13.30
N THR A 6 -6.45 -5.68 -12.02
CA THR A 6 -7.69 -5.64 -11.23
C THR A 6 -7.82 -4.26 -10.58
N LEU A 7 -8.85 -3.51 -10.94
CA LEU A 7 -9.19 -2.27 -10.25
C LEU A 7 -9.79 -2.61 -8.88
N ILE A 8 -9.15 -2.12 -7.83
CA ILE A 8 -9.64 -2.25 -6.46
C ILE A 8 -10.21 -0.88 -6.07
N GLY A 9 -11.51 -0.82 -5.74
CA GLY A 9 -12.09 0.31 -4.99
C GLY A 9 -13.19 1.16 -5.66
N GLN A 10 -14.37 1.16 -5.04
CA GLN A 10 -15.17 2.34 -4.63
C GLN A 10 -16.12 1.91 -3.48
N ASN A 11 -15.82 2.26 -2.23
CA ASN A 11 -16.65 1.94 -1.06
C ASN A 11 -16.61 3.13 -0.07
N ASP A 12 -17.74 3.56 0.48
CA ASP A 12 -17.81 4.67 1.44
C ASP A 12 -17.03 4.42 2.75
N SER A 13 -16.84 3.16 3.13
CA SER A 13 -15.98 2.75 4.25
C SER A 13 -14.51 3.11 4.01
N LEU A 14 -14.04 3.06 2.76
CA LEU A 14 -12.67 3.44 2.39
C LEU A 14 -12.42 4.91 2.71
N LYS A 15 -13.36 5.81 2.36
CA LYS A 15 -13.23 7.25 2.60
C LYS A 15 -12.99 7.58 4.08
N LYS A 16 -13.75 6.96 4.98
CA LYS A 16 -13.61 7.20 6.42
C LYS A 16 -12.24 6.75 6.92
N GLN A 17 -11.83 5.53 6.56
CA GLN A 17 -10.55 4.97 6.97
C GLN A 17 -9.37 5.78 6.42
N THR A 18 -9.47 6.27 5.18
CA THR A 18 -8.47 7.17 4.58
C THR A 18 -8.31 8.44 5.40
N ILE A 19 -9.40 9.10 5.80
CA ILE A 19 -9.30 10.34 6.59
C ILE A 19 -8.64 10.08 7.95
N GLU A 20 -8.97 8.96 8.61
CA GLU A 20 -8.37 8.59 9.89
C GLU A 20 -6.88 8.28 9.76
N ALA A 21 -6.49 7.53 8.73
CA ALA A 21 -5.10 7.17 8.46
C ALA A 21 -4.25 8.37 8.00
N MET A 22 -4.82 9.31 7.23
CA MET A 22 -4.15 10.57 6.89
C MET A 22 -3.76 11.36 8.14
N LYS A 23 -4.64 11.42 9.13
CA LYS A 23 -4.35 12.08 10.42
C LYS A 23 -3.29 11.32 11.23
N LYS A 24 -3.34 9.99 11.23
CA LYS A 24 -2.42 9.13 11.97
C LYS A 24 -0.99 9.23 11.43
N TYR A 25 -0.85 9.22 10.10
CA TYR A 25 0.44 9.07 9.43
C TYR A 25 0.98 10.35 8.79
N ASN A 26 0.17 11.42 8.72
CA ASN A 26 0.54 12.68 8.05
C ASN A 26 0.98 12.46 6.60
N LEU A 27 0.29 11.56 5.90
CA LEU A 27 0.54 11.20 4.51
C LEU A 27 -0.44 11.92 3.56
N LEU A 28 -0.06 12.02 2.28
CA LEU A 28 -0.97 12.47 1.24
C LEU A 28 -2.10 11.46 1.01
N SER A 29 -3.25 11.94 0.54
CA SER A 29 -4.44 11.11 0.39
C SER A 29 -4.23 9.90 -0.51
N ASN A 30 -3.44 10.03 -1.58
CA ASN A 30 -3.16 8.94 -2.50
C ASN A 30 -2.38 7.80 -1.81
N ASP A 31 -1.35 8.13 -1.03
CA ASP A 31 -0.53 7.12 -0.34
C ASP A 31 -1.34 6.37 0.71
N VAL A 32 -2.22 7.09 1.42
CA VAL A 32 -3.13 6.50 2.40
C VAL A 32 -4.19 5.63 1.74
N ILE A 33 -4.73 6.04 0.59
CA ILE A 33 -5.70 5.20 -0.14
C ILE A 33 -5.04 3.86 -0.50
N ILE A 34 -3.82 3.88 -1.03
CA ILE A 34 -3.07 2.66 -1.36
C ILE A 34 -2.88 1.81 -0.09
N LEU A 35 -2.43 2.40 1.02
CA LEU A 35 -2.22 1.70 2.29
C LEU A 35 -3.51 1.02 2.80
N VAL A 36 -4.61 1.78 2.85
CA VAL A 36 -5.89 1.30 3.38
C VAL A 36 -6.50 0.24 2.47
N ASP A 37 -6.43 0.41 1.14
CA ASP A 37 -6.91 -0.62 0.21
C ASP A 37 -6.06 -1.90 0.30
N CYS A 38 -4.74 -1.78 0.40
CA CYS A 38 -3.88 -2.94 0.59
C CYS A 38 -4.25 -3.72 1.86
N LYS A 39 -4.45 -3.01 2.97
CA LYS A 39 -4.90 -3.60 4.24
C LYS A 39 -6.25 -4.31 4.10
N ASN A 40 -7.24 -3.65 3.49
CA ASN A 40 -8.59 -4.19 3.33
C ASN A 40 -8.63 -5.42 2.42
N ASN A 41 -7.69 -5.53 1.48
CA ASN A 41 -7.60 -6.65 0.53
C ASN A 41 -6.50 -7.66 0.89
N GLN A 42 -5.89 -7.56 2.08
CA GLN A 42 -4.82 -8.45 2.55
C GLN A 42 -3.62 -8.52 1.59
N ILE A 43 -3.33 -7.40 0.92
CA ILE A 43 -2.17 -7.24 0.05
C ILE A 43 -0.98 -6.86 0.93
N ASN A 44 -0.06 -7.81 1.11
CA ASN A 44 1.09 -7.67 2.01
C ASN A 44 2.35 -7.17 1.30
N TYR A 45 2.27 -6.88 0.00
CA TYR A 45 3.39 -6.47 -0.82
C TYR A 45 2.99 -5.31 -1.73
N VAL A 46 3.73 -4.21 -1.67
CA VAL A 46 3.49 -3.03 -2.51
C VAL A 46 4.77 -2.69 -3.25
N ALA A 47 4.72 -2.72 -4.58
CA ALA A 47 5.80 -2.20 -5.40
C ALA A 47 5.74 -0.67 -5.39
N CYS A 48 6.74 -0.02 -4.80
CA CYS A 48 6.79 1.42 -4.68
C CYS A 48 8.25 1.90 -4.66
N TYR A 49 8.54 2.90 -5.48
CA TYR A 49 9.86 3.54 -5.57
C TYR A 49 9.93 4.87 -4.80
N ASP A 50 8.86 5.23 -4.10
CA ASP A 50 8.79 6.46 -3.32
C ASP A 50 9.30 6.19 -1.88
N PRO A 51 10.40 6.82 -1.46
CA PRO A 51 10.98 6.61 -0.14
C PRO A 51 10.08 7.08 1.01
N ASP A 52 9.11 7.96 0.75
CA ASP A 52 8.16 8.44 1.77
C ASP A 52 7.29 7.30 2.32
N PHE A 53 7.26 6.14 1.66
CA PHE A 53 6.49 4.97 2.07
C PHE A 53 7.17 4.15 3.17
N LYS A 54 8.48 4.32 3.39
CA LYS A 54 9.33 3.34 4.11
C LYS A 54 9.08 3.21 5.63
N GLY A 55 8.21 4.02 6.24
CA GLY A 55 7.90 3.92 7.68
C GLY A 55 6.47 3.45 8.01
N PHE A 56 5.51 3.72 7.15
CA PHE A 56 4.07 3.55 7.48
C PHE A 56 3.55 2.14 7.22
N TYR A 57 4.16 1.46 6.26
CA TYR A 57 3.74 0.14 5.82
C TYR A 57 4.26 -0.96 6.77
N GLU A 58 5.37 -0.72 7.48
CA GLU A 58 5.88 -1.63 8.52
C GLU A 58 4.88 -1.79 9.67
N ASP A 59 4.27 -0.69 10.12
CA ASP A 59 3.22 -0.68 11.16
C ASP A 59 1.98 -1.48 10.77
N GLU A 60 1.72 -1.60 9.46
CA GLU A 60 0.54 -2.28 8.90
C GLU A 60 0.89 -3.66 8.30
N ASN A 61 2.09 -4.20 8.58
CA ASN A 61 2.60 -5.48 8.07
C ASN A 61 2.66 -5.60 6.55
N ILE A 62 2.88 -4.50 5.84
CA ILE A 62 3.03 -4.48 4.39
C ILE A 62 4.50 -4.28 4.04
N ASN A 63 5.00 -5.11 3.13
CA ASN A 63 6.38 -5.10 2.66
C ASN A 63 6.48 -4.25 1.38
N LEU A 64 7.39 -3.29 1.37
CA LEU A 64 7.68 -2.53 0.16
C LEU A 64 8.67 -3.27 -0.72
N ILE A 65 8.36 -3.35 -2.01
CA ILE A 65 9.26 -3.83 -3.06
C ILE A 65 9.83 -2.60 -3.76
N SER A 66 11.03 -2.20 -3.37
CA SER A 66 11.70 -0.99 -3.88
C SER A 66 12.58 -1.23 -5.10
N ASP A 67 12.96 -2.48 -5.36
CA ASP A 67 13.87 -2.86 -6.42
C ASP A 67 13.80 -4.38 -6.70
N GLY A 68 14.54 -4.82 -7.72
CA GLY A 68 14.58 -6.24 -8.11
C GLY A 68 15.19 -7.15 -7.05
N LEU A 69 16.14 -6.66 -6.23
CA LEU A 69 16.74 -7.49 -5.17
C LEU A 69 15.71 -7.77 -4.07
N VAL A 70 14.89 -6.78 -3.73
CA VAL A 70 13.78 -6.97 -2.77
C VAL A 70 12.68 -7.84 -3.38
N PHE A 71 12.40 -7.71 -4.67
CA PHE A 71 11.44 -8.57 -5.36
C PHE A 71 11.88 -10.05 -5.28
N ASP A 72 13.11 -10.36 -5.68
CA ASP A 72 13.65 -11.72 -5.69
C ASP A 72 13.71 -12.34 -4.28
N LYS A 73 13.83 -11.52 -3.23
CA LYS A 73 13.77 -11.97 -1.83
C LYS A 73 12.39 -12.55 -1.46
N TYR A 74 11.31 -11.99 -1.98
CA TYR A 74 9.94 -12.39 -1.64
C TYR A 74 9.31 -13.34 -2.67
N PHE A 75 9.79 -13.31 -3.92
CA PHE A 75 9.26 -14.09 -5.05
C PHE A 75 10.41 -14.80 -5.80
N PRO A 76 10.97 -15.88 -5.23
CA PRO A 76 12.05 -16.66 -5.86
C PRO A 76 11.59 -17.54 -7.03
#